data_AF-A0A1F8BLX5-F1
#
_entry.id   AF-A0A1F8BLX5-F1
#
_cell.length_a   1.000
_cell.length_b   1.000
_cell.length_c   1.000
_cell.angle_alpha   90.00
_cell.angle_beta   90.00
_cell.angle_gamma   90.00
#
_symmetry.space_group_name_H-M   'P 1'
#
loop_
_entity.id
_entity.type
_entity.pdbx_description
1 polymer ?
#
loop_
_entity_poly.entity_id
_entity_poly.type
_entity_poly.pdbx_seq_one_letter_code
_entity_poly.pdbx_strand_id
1 'polypeptide(L)'
;MTRPLSVLLFSIPLIILILFVVQVVLIKSSKNSYYIIEPSPSIGRSQEVSDFESCASSGYPVLESYPRRCIANGNSFVEEIGNEIEKMDLIIVDDPRPKQEISSPLKLTGQARGNWYFEASFPVYLYDEEGNEIGTAIAQAQSDWMTEEFVPFSVNLEFDKPETLQGELVLQKANPSGLSENEDSLTIPVRFK
;
A
#
# COMPACT_ATOMS: atom_id res chain seq x y z
N MET A 1 84.83 57.61 5.90
CA MET A 1 83.94 56.69 6.67
C MET A 1 82.56 56.74 6.04
N THR A 2 82.33 55.99 4.96
CA THR A 2 81.02 55.85 4.30
C THR A 2 81.00 54.49 3.59
N ARG A 3 80.03 53.64 3.96
CA ARG A 3 79.87 52.26 3.48
C ARG A 3 79.34 52.23 2.03
N PRO A 4 79.67 51.21 1.21
CA PRO A 4 79.26 51.18 -0.19
C PRO A 4 77.78 50.84 -0.34
N LEU A 5 77.05 51.80 -0.91
CA LEU A 5 75.65 51.73 -1.29
C LEU A 5 75.51 51.00 -2.64
N SER A 6 75.88 49.72 -2.73
CA SER A 6 75.81 48.98 -4.01
C SER A 6 75.21 47.58 -3.94
N VAL A 7 74.80 47.11 -2.76
CA VAL A 7 74.26 45.74 -2.59
C VAL A 7 72.72 45.68 -2.64
N LEU A 8 72.02 46.82 -2.58
CA LEU A 8 70.56 46.87 -2.49
C LEU A 8 69.81 46.88 -3.83
N LEU A 9 70.49 47.09 -4.97
CA LEU A 9 69.82 47.20 -6.29
C LEU A 9 69.72 45.87 -7.06
N PHE A 10 70.55 44.88 -6.74
CA PHE A 10 70.54 43.57 -7.42
C PHE A 10 69.57 42.55 -6.78
N SER A 11 69.11 42.79 -5.55
CA SER A 11 68.16 41.90 -4.86
C SER A 11 66.69 42.21 -5.19
N ILE A 12 66.38 43.43 -5.65
CA ILE A 12 65.01 43.86 -6.02
C ILE A 12 64.38 42.96 -7.12
N PRO A 13 65.05 42.67 -8.26
CA PRO A 13 64.44 41.80 -9.28
C PRO A 13 64.26 40.35 -8.79
N LEU A 14 65.16 39.86 -7.94
CA LEU A 14 65.07 38.51 -7.37
C LEU A 14 63.92 38.40 -6.36
N ILE A 15 63.72 39.42 -5.52
CA ILE A 15 62.60 39.48 -4.57
C ILE A 15 61.26 39.59 -5.31
N ILE A 16 61.18 40.40 -6.38
CA ILE A 16 59.97 40.51 -7.21
C ILE A 16 59.66 39.18 -7.91
N LEU A 17 60.68 38.48 -8.43
CA LEU A 17 60.51 37.16 -9.04
C LEU A 17 60.00 36.13 -8.02
N ILE A 18 60.56 36.12 -6.81
CA ILE A 18 60.12 35.21 -5.73
C ILE A 18 58.67 35.51 -5.33
N LEU A 19 58.31 36.79 -5.16
CA LEU A 19 56.94 37.18 -4.82
C LEU A 19 55.93 36.80 -5.93
N PHE A 20 56.31 36.95 -7.20
CA PHE A 20 55.48 36.54 -8.34
C PHE A 20 55.29 35.01 -8.38
N VAL A 21 56.35 34.24 -8.17
CA VAL A 21 56.27 32.77 -8.10
C VAL A 21 55.39 32.32 -6.93
N VAL A 22 55.52 32.96 -5.76
CA VAL A 22 54.67 32.66 -4.59
C VAL A 22 53.19 32.98 -4.88
N GLN A 23 52.87 34.11 -5.52
CA GLN A 23 51.50 34.42 -5.90
C GLN A 23 50.92 33.41 -6.90
N VAL A 24 51.69 32.98 -7.90
CA VAL A 24 51.24 31.96 -8.87
C VAL A 24 50.99 30.59 -8.20
N VAL A 25 51.81 30.21 -7.21
CA VAL A 25 51.61 28.98 -6.44
C VAL A 25 50.36 29.06 -5.56
N LEU A 26 50.12 30.20 -4.91
CA LEU A 26 48.91 30.41 -4.09
C LEU A 26 47.64 30.40 -4.93
N ILE A 27 47.66 30.95 -6.15
CA ILE A 27 46.51 30.93 -7.07
C ILE A 27 46.18 29.49 -7.53
N LYS A 28 47.20 28.63 -7.75
CA LYS A 28 46.99 27.22 -8.16
C LYS A 28 46.49 26.31 -7.03
N SER A 29 46.52 26.74 -5.77
CA SER A 29 46.08 25.92 -4.63
C SER A 29 44.58 26.02 -4.33
N SER A 30 43.84 26.90 -5.01
CA SER A 30 42.38 26.97 -4.90
C SER A 30 41.72 26.01 -5.90
N LYS A 31 41.78 24.70 -5.62
CA LYS A 31 40.84 23.75 -6.22
C LYS A 31 39.53 23.85 -5.45
N ASN A 32 38.72 24.85 -5.82
CA ASN A 32 37.38 25.00 -5.29
C ASN A 32 36.55 23.80 -5.76
N SER A 33 36.40 22.80 -4.88
CA SER A 33 35.63 21.60 -5.14
C SER A 33 34.15 21.93 -5.00
N TYR A 34 33.56 22.42 -6.08
CA TYR A 34 32.12 22.54 -6.20
C TYR A 34 31.56 21.12 -6.24
N TYR A 35 30.88 20.71 -5.18
CA TYR A 35 30.00 19.55 -5.26
C TYR A 35 28.88 19.93 -6.23
N ILE A 36 28.94 19.39 -7.44
CA ILE A 36 27.74 19.33 -8.28
C ILE A 36 26.80 18.42 -7.49
N ILE A 37 25.80 19.03 -6.86
CA ILE A 37 24.59 18.30 -6.50
C ILE A 37 24.03 17.89 -7.85
N GLU A 38 24.29 16.66 -8.28
CA GLU A 38 23.48 16.07 -9.33
C GLU A 38 22.04 16.21 -8.82
N PRO A 39 21.14 16.90 -9.55
CA PRO A 39 19.74 16.88 -9.19
C PRO A 39 19.38 15.40 -9.06
N SER A 40 18.88 15.01 -7.87
CA SER A 40 18.36 13.67 -7.65
C SER A 40 17.51 13.31 -8.86
N PRO A 41 17.63 12.09 -9.41
CA PRO A 41 16.98 11.71 -10.67
C PRO A 41 15.57 12.28 -10.64
N SER A 42 15.32 13.24 -11.53
CA SER A 42 14.02 13.86 -11.68
C SER A 42 13.03 12.72 -11.79
N ILE A 43 12.09 12.64 -10.84
CA ILE A 43 11.00 11.67 -10.81
C ILE A 43 10.22 11.88 -12.11
N GLY A 44 10.67 11.16 -13.13
CA GLY A 44 10.31 11.32 -14.51
C GLY A 44 9.44 10.16 -14.92
N ARG A 45 8.27 10.06 -14.29
CA ARG A 45 7.01 9.75 -14.95
C ARG A 45 5.91 10.01 -13.93
N SER A 46 5.03 10.95 -14.24
CA SER A 46 3.67 10.95 -13.74
C SER A 46 3.02 9.63 -14.18
N GLN A 47 3.22 8.55 -13.43
CA GLN A 47 2.19 7.53 -13.38
C GLN A 47 1.01 8.21 -12.71
N GLU A 48 -0.09 8.32 -13.44
CA GLU A 48 -1.34 8.87 -12.93
C GLU A 48 -1.80 7.99 -11.78
N VAL A 49 -1.45 8.37 -10.56
CA VAL A 49 -1.96 7.72 -9.36
C VAL A 49 -3.44 8.06 -9.26
N SER A 50 -4.30 7.11 -9.58
CA SER A 50 -5.75 7.26 -9.61
C SER A 50 -6.46 6.59 -8.43
N ASP A 51 -5.81 5.63 -7.78
CA ASP A 51 -6.40 4.76 -6.76
C ASP A 51 -5.35 4.32 -5.74
N PHE A 52 -5.79 3.55 -4.74
CA PHE A 52 -4.91 3.05 -3.69
C PHE A 52 -3.82 2.10 -4.24
N GLU A 53 -4.16 1.24 -5.20
CA GLU A 53 -3.25 0.22 -5.73
C GLU A 53 -2.11 0.84 -6.55
N SER A 54 -2.43 1.76 -7.45
CA SER A 54 -1.46 2.57 -8.20
C SER A 54 -0.60 3.43 -7.27
N CYS A 55 -1.17 3.96 -6.19
CA CYS A 55 -0.43 4.72 -5.18
C CYS A 55 0.59 3.82 -4.45
N ALA A 56 0.13 2.69 -3.93
CA ALA A 56 0.97 1.77 -3.15
C ALA A 56 2.05 1.12 -4.02
N SER A 57 1.70 0.63 -5.21
CA SER A 57 2.64 0.00 -6.15
C SER A 57 3.68 0.99 -6.72
N SER A 58 3.36 2.28 -6.76
CA SER A 58 4.31 3.35 -7.11
C SER A 58 5.28 3.70 -5.98
N GLY A 59 5.19 3.05 -4.82
CA GLY A 59 6.11 3.22 -3.69
C GLY A 59 5.83 4.46 -2.83
N TYR A 60 4.64 5.06 -2.94
CA TYR A 60 4.23 6.14 -2.05
C TYR A 60 3.95 5.62 -0.63
N PRO A 61 4.03 6.47 0.41
CA PRO A 61 3.78 6.06 1.79
C PRO A 61 2.36 5.55 2.00
N VAL A 62 2.25 4.34 2.55
CA VAL A 62 0.99 3.76 3.06
C VAL A 62 0.95 3.91 4.58
N LEU A 63 -0.11 4.51 5.08
CA LEU A 63 -0.33 4.73 6.51
C LEU A 63 -0.77 3.42 7.20
N GLU A 64 -0.35 3.26 8.45
CA GLU A 64 -0.79 2.17 9.35
C GLU A 64 -2.19 2.46 9.92
N SER A 65 -3.17 2.63 9.03
CA SER A 65 -4.58 2.79 9.37
C SER A 65 -5.41 1.65 8.81
N TYR A 66 -6.62 1.45 9.35
CA TYR A 66 -7.64 0.59 8.76
C TYR A 66 -8.89 1.41 8.41
N PRO A 67 -9.29 1.48 7.12
CA PRO A 67 -8.63 0.91 5.94
C PRO A 67 -7.27 1.56 5.69
N ARG A 68 -6.41 0.90 4.92
CA ARG A 68 -5.11 1.47 4.58
C ARG A 68 -5.32 2.71 3.70
N ARG A 69 -4.41 3.67 3.88
CA ARG A 69 -4.44 4.94 3.14
C ARG A 69 -3.08 5.19 2.53
N CYS A 70 -3.04 5.46 1.23
CA CYS A 70 -1.82 5.82 0.52
C CYS A 70 -1.83 7.31 0.17
N ILE A 71 -0.70 8.00 0.36
CA ILE A 71 -0.58 9.44 0.12
C ILE A 71 0.34 9.72 -1.06
N ALA A 72 -0.20 10.23 -2.17
CA ALA A 72 0.57 10.61 -3.36
C ALA A 72 0.18 11.99 -3.86
N ASN A 73 1.18 12.84 -4.15
CA ASN A 73 0.99 14.16 -4.74
C ASN A 73 -0.02 15.06 -3.98
N GLY A 74 -0.10 14.93 -2.66
CA GLY A 74 -1.04 15.65 -1.80
C GLY A 74 -2.45 15.06 -1.70
N ASN A 75 -2.74 13.98 -2.43
CA ASN A 75 -4.00 13.26 -2.39
C ASN A 75 -3.92 12.03 -1.47
N SER A 76 -5.04 11.67 -0.86
CA SER A 76 -5.19 10.44 -0.06
C SER A 76 -6.09 9.46 -0.77
N PHE A 77 -5.56 8.29 -1.07
CA PHE A 77 -6.29 7.17 -1.66
C PHE A 77 -6.58 6.14 -0.57
N VAL A 78 -7.84 5.76 -0.42
CA VAL A 78 -8.30 4.79 0.58
C VAL A 78 -8.45 3.44 -0.09
N GLU A 79 -7.99 2.38 0.57
CA GLU A 79 -8.18 1.01 0.12
C GLU A 79 -9.68 0.65 0.02
N GLU A 80 -10.07 -0.01 -1.06
CA GLU A 80 -11.44 -0.48 -1.27
C GLU A 80 -11.67 -1.78 -0.50
N ILE A 81 -12.53 -1.74 0.51
CA ILE A 81 -12.80 -2.85 1.44
C ILE A 81 -14.26 -3.33 1.43
N GLY A 82 -15.03 -2.93 0.42
CA GLY A 82 -16.48 -3.16 0.38
C GLY A 82 -17.17 -2.46 1.56
N ASN A 83 -18.06 -3.17 2.26
CA ASN A 83 -18.79 -2.65 3.43
C ASN A 83 -18.25 -3.19 4.77
N GLU A 84 -17.01 -3.67 4.83
CA GLU A 84 -16.47 -4.34 6.01
C GLU A 84 -16.53 -3.51 7.30
N ILE A 85 -16.29 -2.19 7.25
CA ILE A 85 -16.42 -1.31 8.43
C ILE A 85 -17.85 -1.31 8.98
N GLU A 86 -18.85 -1.31 8.10
CA GLU A 86 -20.27 -1.26 8.49
C GLU A 86 -20.71 -2.54 9.19
N LYS A 87 -20.00 -3.64 8.95
CA LYS A 87 -20.32 -4.98 9.46
C LYS A 87 -19.36 -5.48 10.53
N MET A 88 -18.34 -4.72 10.89
CA MET A 88 -17.25 -5.16 11.79
C MET A 88 -17.74 -5.60 13.18
N ASP A 89 -18.88 -5.11 13.65
CA ASP A 89 -19.50 -5.52 14.92
C ASP A 89 -20.30 -6.84 14.83
N LEU A 90 -20.62 -7.27 13.61
CA LEU A 90 -21.46 -8.42 13.29
C LEU A 90 -20.67 -9.59 12.68
N ILE A 91 -19.74 -9.30 11.78
CA ILE A 91 -18.97 -10.30 11.05
C ILE A 91 -17.61 -9.74 10.62
N ILE A 92 -16.58 -10.56 10.76
CA ILE A 92 -15.18 -10.24 10.43
C ILE A 92 -14.64 -11.41 9.61
N VAL A 93 -13.97 -11.10 8.50
CA VAL A 93 -13.28 -12.09 7.66
C VAL A 93 -11.78 -11.99 7.88
N ASP A 94 -11.15 -13.10 8.22
CA ASP A 94 -9.70 -13.16 8.43
C ASP A 94 -8.96 -13.39 7.11
N ASP A 95 -9.49 -14.26 6.25
CA ASP A 95 -8.93 -14.58 4.93
C ASP A 95 -10.06 -15.03 3.98
N PRO A 96 -10.14 -14.51 2.74
CA PRO A 96 -9.25 -13.52 2.12
C PRO A 96 -9.52 -12.08 2.61
N ARG A 97 -8.49 -11.24 2.60
CA ARG A 97 -8.61 -9.80 2.82
C ARG A 97 -9.08 -9.07 1.54
N PRO A 98 -9.62 -7.86 1.64
CA PRO A 98 -10.07 -7.11 0.47
C PRO A 98 -9.01 -6.98 -0.63
N LYS A 99 -9.45 -7.13 -1.88
CA LYS A 99 -8.66 -7.16 -3.13
C LYS A 99 -7.56 -8.23 -3.19
N GLN A 100 -7.53 -9.18 -2.25
CA GLN A 100 -6.60 -10.31 -2.30
C GLN A 100 -6.87 -11.18 -3.54
N GLU A 101 -5.79 -11.70 -4.12
CA GLU A 101 -5.88 -12.68 -5.19
C GLU A 101 -6.35 -14.04 -4.65
N ILE A 102 -7.40 -14.58 -5.25
CA ILE A 102 -8.02 -15.85 -4.88
C ILE A 102 -7.97 -16.85 -6.05
N SER A 103 -7.94 -18.14 -5.70
CA SER A 103 -8.00 -19.26 -6.64
C SER A 103 -8.84 -20.38 -6.06
N SER A 104 -9.45 -21.19 -6.91
CA SER A 104 -10.25 -22.34 -6.50
C SER A 104 -9.37 -23.54 -6.11
N PRO A 105 -9.71 -24.28 -5.03
CA PRO A 105 -10.74 -23.95 -4.04
C PRO A 105 -10.27 -22.80 -3.12
N LEU A 106 -11.18 -21.86 -2.84
CA LEU A 106 -10.93 -20.78 -1.89
C LEU A 106 -11.33 -21.23 -0.49
N LYS A 107 -10.36 -21.30 0.42
CA LYS A 107 -10.66 -21.39 1.84
C LYS A 107 -10.96 -20.00 2.39
N LEU A 108 -12.14 -19.83 2.97
CA LEU A 108 -12.56 -18.59 3.64
C LEU A 108 -12.75 -18.87 5.13
N THR A 109 -12.18 -17.99 5.96
CA THR A 109 -12.26 -18.07 7.42
C THR A 109 -12.54 -16.71 8.03
N GLY A 110 -13.19 -16.72 9.19
CA GLY A 110 -13.48 -15.51 9.94
C GLY A 110 -14.32 -15.84 11.16
N GLN A 111 -15.04 -14.85 11.67
CA GLN A 111 -15.95 -14.97 12.79
C GLN A 111 -17.17 -14.08 12.60
N ALA A 112 -18.32 -14.55 13.07
CA ALA A 112 -19.58 -13.79 13.03
C ALA A 112 -20.30 -13.91 14.37
N ARG A 113 -21.11 -12.92 14.72
CA ARG A 113 -22.02 -12.97 15.87
C ARG A 113 -22.99 -14.14 15.68
N GLY A 114 -23.40 -14.79 16.77
CA GLY A 114 -24.27 -15.97 16.67
C GLY A 114 -25.59 -15.72 15.94
N ASN A 115 -26.13 -14.50 15.98
CA ASN A 115 -27.33 -14.10 15.23
C ASN A 115 -27.13 -14.01 13.70
N TRP A 116 -25.89 -14.13 13.20
CA TRP A 116 -25.59 -14.22 11.77
C TRP A 116 -25.89 -15.62 11.20
N TYR A 117 -25.85 -16.63 12.07
CA TYR A 117 -26.05 -18.03 11.74
C TYR A 117 -27.51 -18.45 11.87
N PHE A 118 -27.89 -19.46 11.09
CA PHE A 118 -29.05 -20.30 11.32
C PHE A 118 -28.63 -21.76 11.17
N GLU A 119 -29.01 -22.61 12.14
CA GLU A 119 -28.57 -24.01 12.17
C GLU A 119 -27.04 -24.16 12.00
N ALA A 120 -26.28 -23.33 12.73
CA ALA A 120 -24.81 -23.29 12.71
C ALA A 120 -24.19 -22.90 11.35
N SER A 121 -24.96 -22.30 10.44
CA SER A 121 -24.47 -22.01 9.09
C SER A 121 -25.05 -20.74 8.46
N PHE A 122 -24.42 -20.27 7.38
CA PHE A 122 -24.94 -19.20 6.53
C PHE A 122 -24.35 -19.31 5.11
N PRO A 123 -25.03 -18.79 4.08
CA PRO A 123 -24.55 -18.89 2.70
C PRO A 123 -23.48 -17.85 2.35
N VAL A 124 -22.58 -18.24 1.46
CA VAL A 124 -21.53 -17.42 0.88
C VAL A 124 -21.62 -17.54 -0.64
N TYR A 125 -21.59 -16.40 -1.31
CA TYR A 125 -21.65 -16.30 -2.77
C TYR A 125 -20.41 -15.59 -3.29
N LEU A 126 -20.01 -15.95 -4.50
CA LEU A 126 -18.96 -15.28 -5.23
C LEU A 126 -19.53 -14.82 -6.58
N TYR A 127 -19.46 -13.52 -6.80
CA TYR A 127 -19.86 -12.87 -8.03
C TYR A 127 -18.64 -12.39 -8.80
N ASP A 128 -18.71 -12.42 -10.12
CA ASP A 128 -17.76 -11.74 -10.98
C ASP A 128 -18.08 -10.23 -11.12
N GLU A 129 -17.21 -9.48 -11.79
CA GLU A 129 -17.40 -8.04 -12.06
C GLU A 129 -18.67 -7.72 -12.88
N GLU A 130 -19.23 -8.68 -13.60
CA GLU A 130 -20.47 -8.53 -14.37
C GLU A 130 -21.73 -8.82 -13.53
N GLY A 131 -21.55 -9.29 -12.29
CA GLY A 131 -22.64 -9.67 -11.39
C GLY A 131 -23.15 -11.10 -11.59
N ASN A 132 -22.44 -11.94 -12.33
CA ASN A 132 -22.77 -13.36 -12.47
C ASN A 132 -22.32 -14.11 -11.21
N GLU A 133 -23.19 -14.95 -10.65
CA GLU A 133 -22.81 -15.89 -9.59
C GLU A 133 -21.94 -17.00 -10.19
N ILE A 134 -20.70 -17.10 -9.73
CA ILE A 134 -19.71 -18.08 -10.22
C ILE A 134 -19.34 -19.14 -9.17
N GLY A 135 -19.83 -18.98 -7.94
CA GLY A 135 -19.62 -19.95 -6.87
C GLY A 135 -20.56 -19.70 -5.69
N THR A 136 -20.97 -20.79 -5.04
CA THR A 136 -21.73 -20.75 -3.79
C THR A 136 -21.23 -21.83 -2.84
N ALA A 137 -21.20 -21.53 -1.55
CA ALA A 137 -20.87 -22.48 -0.50
C ALA A 137 -21.54 -22.09 0.82
N ILE A 138 -21.57 -23.02 1.77
CA ILE A 138 -22.15 -22.80 3.09
C ILE A 138 -21.04 -22.72 4.13
N ALA A 139 -20.92 -21.55 4.77
CA ALA A 139 -20.03 -21.39 5.91
C ALA A 139 -20.59 -22.08 7.15
N GLN A 140 -19.72 -22.81 7.83
CA GLN A 140 -20.06 -23.60 9.01
C GLN A 140 -19.41 -22.98 10.25
N ALA A 141 -20.19 -22.78 11.31
CA ALA A 141 -19.68 -22.42 12.62
C ALA A 141 -18.74 -23.51 13.15
N GLN A 142 -17.67 -23.09 13.82
CA GLN A 142 -16.64 -23.99 14.36
C GLN A 142 -16.80 -24.25 15.86
N SER A 143 -17.82 -23.64 16.48
CA SER A 143 -18.18 -23.83 17.89
C SER A 143 -19.68 -23.62 18.09
N ASP A 144 -20.15 -23.67 19.34
CA ASP A 144 -21.53 -23.33 19.67
C ASP A 144 -21.84 -21.90 19.19
N TRP A 145 -22.91 -21.78 18.40
CA TRP A 145 -23.30 -20.56 17.70
C TRP A 145 -24.46 -19.84 18.38
N MET A 146 -25.14 -20.47 19.35
CA MET A 146 -26.29 -19.88 20.03
C MET A 146 -25.84 -18.88 21.12
N THR A 147 -25.05 -17.88 20.72
CA THR A 147 -24.47 -16.87 21.60
C THR A 147 -24.53 -15.49 20.95
N GLU A 148 -24.39 -14.43 21.75
CA GLU A 148 -24.18 -13.08 21.22
C GLU A 148 -22.72 -12.80 20.90
N GLU A 149 -21.80 -13.74 21.15
CA GLU A 149 -20.37 -13.55 20.93
C GLU A 149 -19.97 -13.87 19.48
N PHE A 150 -18.74 -13.47 19.12
CA PHE A 150 -18.14 -13.88 17.86
C PHE A 150 -17.81 -15.37 17.89
N VAL A 151 -18.32 -16.06 16.87
CA VAL A 151 -18.19 -17.50 16.67
C VAL A 151 -17.42 -17.70 15.36
N PRO A 152 -16.29 -18.45 15.36
CA PRO A 152 -15.52 -18.67 14.15
C PRO A 152 -16.30 -19.48 13.10
N PHE A 153 -16.09 -19.19 11.83
CA PHE A 153 -16.57 -19.99 10.71
C PHE A 153 -15.45 -20.41 9.76
N SER A 154 -15.71 -21.46 8.99
CA SER A 154 -14.88 -21.87 7.86
C SER A 154 -15.75 -22.35 6.71
N VAL A 155 -15.30 -22.07 5.48
CA VAL A 155 -15.88 -22.62 4.25
C VAL A 155 -14.78 -22.89 3.23
N ASN A 156 -14.99 -23.90 2.39
CA ASN A 156 -14.25 -24.05 1.14
C ASN A 156 -15.23 -23.79 0.00
N LEU A 157 -14.89 -22.82 -0.85
CA LEU A 157 -15.68 -22.41 -2.00
C LEU A 157 -14.98 -22.86 -3.28
N GLU A 158 -15.68 -23.67 -4.07
CA GLU A 158 -15.23 -24.08 -5.39
C GLU A 158 -15.86 -23.16 -6.44
N PHE A 159 -15.07 -22.75 -7.42
CA PHE A 159 -15.51 -21.96 -8.58
C PHE A 159 -14.59 -22.21 -9.78
N ASP A 160 -15.10 -21.97 -10.98
CA ASP A 160 -14.29 -21.91 -12.20
C ASP A 160 -13.73 -20.50 -12.35
N LYS A 161 -12.48 -20.39 -12.83
CA LYS A 161 -11.86 -19.08 -13.07
C LYS A 161 -12.66 -18.31 -14.13
N PRO A 162 -13.20 -17.12 -13.82
CA PRO A 162 -13.93 -16.32 -14.80
C PRO A 162 -12.98 -15.58 -15.75
N GLU A 163 -13.54 -14.93 -16.78
CA GLU A 163 -12.78 -14.06 -17.70
C GLU A 163 -12.47 -12.69 -17.10
N THR A 164 -13.28 -12.24 -16.14
CA THR A 164 -13.11 -10.99 -15.38
C THR A 164 -11.92 -11.08 -14.42
N LEU A 165 -11.38 -9.93 -14.02
CA LEU A 165 -10.22 -9.85 -13.11
C LEU A 165 -10.61 -9.64 -11.65
N GLN A 166 -11.83 -9.16 -11.41
CA GLN A 166 -12.33 -8.75 -10.11
C GLN A 166 -13.69 -9.37 -9.85
N GLY A 167 -14.04 -9.47 -8.59
CA GLY A 167 -15.34 -9.94 -8.17
C GLY A 167 -15.66 -9.54 -6.73
N GLU A 168 -16.79 -10.02 -6.26
CA GLU A 168 -17.29 -9.75 -4.92
C GLU A 168 -17.59 -11.07 -4.19
N LEU A 169 -17.00 -11.23 -3.01
CA LEU A 169 -17.35 -12.28 -2.07
C LEU A 169 -18.41 -11.75 -1.12
N VAL A 170 -19.60 -12.35 -1.14
CA VAL A 170 -20.77 -11.91 -0.37
C VAL A 170 -21.10 -12.98 0.68
N LEU A 171 -20.91 -12.64 1.95
CA LEU A 171 -21.32 -13.44 3.09
C LEU A 171 -22.69 -12.94 3.53
N GLN A 172 -23.74 -13.70 3.26
CA GLN A 172 -25.12 -13.30 3.56
C GLN A 172 -25.55 -13.86 4.90
N LYS A 173 -26.15 -13.02 5.75
CA LYS A 173 -26.77 -13.44 7.01
C LYS A 173 -27.86 -14.46 6.73
N ALA A 174 -27.92 -15.52 7.54
CA ALA A 174 -28.98 -16.51 7.38
C ALA A 174 -30.36 -15.90 7.71
N ASN A 175 -31.30 -16.03 6.76
CA ASN A 175 -32.65 -15.46 6.86
C ASN A 175 -33.72 -16.53 6.55
N PRO A 176 -33.99 -17.48 7.46
CA PRO A 176 -34.95 -18.56 7.24
C PRO A 176 -36.39 -18.05 7.03
N SER A 177 -36.71 -16.84 7.51
CA SER A 177 -38.02 -16.21 7.29
C SER A 177 -38.21 -15.63 5.89
N GLY A 178 -37.12 -15.36 5.16
CA GLY A 178 -37.16 -14.67 3.86
C GLY A 178 -37.71 -13.24 3.93
N LEU A 179 -37.66 -12.60 5.10
CA LEU A 179 -38.19 -11.25 5.32
C LEU A 179 -37.10 -10.21 5.09
N SER A 180 -37.41 -9.15 4.35
CA SER A 180 -36.43 -8.11 3.98
C SER A 180 -35.76 -7.42 5.16
N GLU A 181 -36.46 -7.27 6.28
CA GLU A 181 -35.90 -6.64 7.49
C GLU A 181 -34.80 -7.47 8.17
N ASN A 182 -34.69 -8.75 7.82
CA ASN A 182 -33.68 -9.66 8.33
C ASN A 182 -32.52 -9.86 7.35
N GLU A 183 -32.59 -9.26 6.15
CA GLU A 183 -31.52 -9.31 5.17
C GLU A 183 -30.34 -8.47 5.64
N ASP A 184 -29.16 -9.09 5.65
CA ASP A 184 -27.90 -8.42 5.90
C ASP A 184 -26.78 -9.16 5.17
N SER A 185 -25.73 -8.46 4.78
CA SER A 185 -24.58 -9.05 4.09
C SER A 185 -23.29 -8.26 4.31
N LEU A 186 -22.19 -9.00 4.32
CA LEU A 186 -20.84 -8.47 4.20
C LEU A 186 -20.34 -8.75 2.78
N THR A 187 -19.85 -7.71 2.10
CA THR A 187 -19.27 -7.78 0.76
C THR A 187 -17.78 -7.44 0.84
N ILE A 188 -16.95 -8.33 0.30
CA ILE A 188 -15.50 -8.17 0.22
C ILE A 188 -15.08 -8.21 -1.24
N PRO A 189 -14.45 -7.16 -1.79
CA PRO A 189 -13.93 -7.20 -3.14
C PRO A 189 -12.74 -8.16 -3.20
N VAL A 190 -12.62 -8.93 -4.29
CA VAL A 190 -11.54 -9.92 -4.50
C VAL A 190 -10.97 -9.81 -5.92
N ARG A 191 -9.83 -10.45 -6.17
CA ARG A 191 -9.20 -10.54 -7.49
C ARG A 191 -9.00 -12.00 -7.89
N PHE A 192 -9.25 -12.33 -9.15
CA PHE A 192 -9.08 -13.70 -9.64
C PHE A 192 -7.65 -13.93 -10.14
N LYS A 193 -7.04 -15.04 -9.71
CA LYS A 193 -5.69 -15.45 -10.13
C LYS A 193 -5.70 -16.37 -11.35
#